data_AF-A0A967SA41-F1
#
_entry.id   AF-A0A967SA41-F1
#
_cell.length_a   1.000
_cell.length_b   1.000
_cell.length_c   1.000
_cell.angle_alpha   90.00
_cell.angle_beta   90.00
_cell.angle_gamma   90.00
#
_symmetry.space_group_name_H-M   'P 1'
#
loop_
_entity.id
_entity.type
_entity.pdbx_description
1 polymer ?
#
loop_
_entity_poly.entity_id
_entity_poly.type
_entity_poly.pdbx_seq_one_letter_code
_entity_poly.pdbx_strand_id
1 'polypeptide(L)'
;AAEPGAEAGAVEALAYAGAFLVLGVALLVAEFFLVSFGLLGAGALAAALVAVHFAFGAGPIAGWLFVLVSAVATVVIMRWGIRRIRRS
;
A
#
# COMPACT_ATOMS: atom_id res chain seq x y z
N ALA A 1 16.57 22.91 -16.17
CA ALA A 1 16.92 22.64 -14.76
C ALA A 1 15.61 22.49 -14.01
N ALA A 2 15.40 21.40 -13.28
CA ALA A 2 14.24 21.27 -12.41
C ALA A 2 14.35 22.33 -11.29
N GLU A 3 13.25 22.99 -10.94
CA GLU A 3 13.26 23.90 -9.80
C GLU A 3 13.45 23.10 -8.51
N PRO A 4 14.36 23.50 -7.61
CA PRO A 4 14.69 22.73 -6.40
C PRO A 4 13.48 22.46 -5.49
N GLY A 5 12.41 23.25 -5.58
CA GLY A 5 11.16 23.01 -4.85
C GLY A 5 10.33 21.83 -5.39
N ALA A 6 10.44 21.52 -6.69
CA ALA A 6 9.70 20.41 -7.30
C ALA A 6 10.23 19.04 -6.85
N GLU A 7 11.55 18.93 -6.66
CA GLU A 7 12.17 17.70 -6.14
C GLU A 7 11.80 17.45 -4.67
N ALA A 8 11.81 18.50 -3.84
CA ALA A 8 11.41 18.39 -2.44
C ALA A 8 9.95 17.89 -2.28
N GLY A 9 9.02 18.43 -3.07
CA GLY A 9 7.62 17.99 -3.06
C GLY A 9 7.43 16.55 -3.53
N ALA A 10 8.22 16.11 -4.52
CA ALA A 10 8.16 14.72 -4.98
C ALA A 10 8.67 13.73 -3.92
N VAL A 11 9.74 14.07 -3.21
CA VAL A 11 10.28 13.24 -2.12
C VAL A 11 9.27 13.11 -0.98
N GLU A 12 8.64 14.21 -0.59
CA GLU A 12 7.59 14.21 0.44
C GLU A 12 6.38 13.35 0.04
N ALA A 13 5.91 13.49 -1.21
CA ALA A 13 4.83 12.66 -1.74
C ALA A 13 5.19 11.17 -1.75
N LEU A 14 6.42 10.80 -2.13
CA LEU A 14 6.89 9.42 -2.07
C LEU A 14 7.00 8.89 -0.63
N ALA A 15 7.41 9.73 0.32
CA ALA A 15 7.46 9.36 1.73
C ALA A 15 6.06 9.03 2.28
N TYR A 16 5.06 9.88 1.99
CA TYR A 16 3.67 9.60 2.36
C TYR A 16 3.13 8.36 1.63
N ALA A 17 3.40 8.22 0.34
CA ALA A 17 3.00 7.05 -0.43
C ALA A 17 3.54 5.76 0.20
N GLY A 18 4.84 5.74 0.52
CA GLY A 18 5.49 4.62 1.20
C GLY A 18 4.88 4.30 2.56
N ALA A 19 4.63 5.33 3.39
CA ALA A 19 4.03 5.15 4.71
C ALA A 19 2.62 4.53 4.63
N PHE A 20 1.78 5.04 3.72
CA PHE A 20 0.43 4.50 3.52
C PHE A 20 0.44 3.08 2.93
N LEU A 21 1.39 2.76 2.05
CA LEU A 21 1.55 1.41 1.52
C LEU A 21 1.93 0.43 2.64
N VAL A 22 2.91 0.79 3.47
CA VAL A 22 3.34 -0.03 4.62
C VAL A 22 2.20 -0.20 5.61
N LEU A 23 1.44 0.87 5.90
CA LEU A 23 0.26 0.80 6.76
C LEU A 23 -0.81 -0.14 6.17
N GLY A 24 -1.10 -0.04 4.87
CA GLY A 24 -2.05 -0.90 4.20
C GLY A 24 -1.64 -2.38 4.25
N VAL A 25 -0.36 -2.67 4.00
CA VAL A 25 0.21 -4.02 4.15
C VAL A 25 0.07 -4.53 5.59
N ALA A 26 0.40 -3.71 6.58
CA ALA A 26 0.29 -4.08 7.99
C ALA A 26 -1.16 -4.37 8.40
N LEU A 27 -2.11 -3.54 7.99
CA LEU A 27 -3.54 -3.75 8.23
C LEU A 27 -4.04 -5.05 7.57
N LEU A 28 -3.64 -5.30 6.32
CA LEU A 28 -4.02 -6.50 5.60
C LEU A 28 -3.45 -7.77 6.26
N VAL A 29 -2.20 -7.71 6.74
CA VAL A 29 -1.60 -8.81 7.51
C VAL A 29 -2.35 -9.00 8.83
N ALA A 30 -2.67 -7.92 9.53
CA ALA A 30 -3.37 -7.95 10.81
C ALA A 30 -4.78 -8.56 10.70
N GLU A 31 -5.49 -8.38 9.58
CA GLU A 31 -6.78 -9.04 9.29
C GLU A 31 -6.71 -10.57 9.44
N PHE A 32 -5.56 -11.20 9.20
CA PHE A 32 -5.41 -12.66 9.37
C PHE A 32 -5.15 -13.09 10.82
N PHE A 33 -4.91 -12.15 11.74
CA PHE A 33 -4.69 -12.42 13.16
C PHE A 33 -5.87 -11.98 14.02
N LEU A 34 -6.52 -10.87 13.66
CA LEU A 34 -7.71 -10.36 14.33
C LEU A 34 -8.95 -10.85 13.57
N VAL A 35 -9.93 -11.42 14.26
CA VAL A 35 -11.23 -11.76 13.64
C VAL A 35 -11.99 -10.45 13.40
N SER A 36 -11.64 -9.74 12.32
CA SER A 36 -12.16 -8.40 12.00
C SER A 36 -13.24 -8.37 10.92
N PHE A 37 -13.69 -9.54 10.44
CA PHE A 37 -14.76 -9.67 9.42
C PHE A 37 -14.53 -8.80 8.16
N GLY A 38 -13.28 -8.53 7.79
CA GLY A 38 -12.91 -7.73 6.62
C GLY A 38 -12.75 -6.23 6.86
N LEU A 39 -12.92 -5.74 8.10
CA LEU A 39 -12.82 -4.31 8.41
C LEU A 39 -11.39 -3.77 8.24
N LEU A 40 -10.36 -4.53 8.65
CA LEU A 40 -8.96 -4.16 8.44
C LEU A 40 -8.59 -4.28 6.97
N GLY A 41 -9.18 -5.22 6.23
CA GLY A 41 -9.08 -5.33 4.78
C GLY A 41 -9.59 -4.09 4.05
N ALA A 42 -10.75 -3.55 4.47
CA ALA A 42 -11.27 -2.29 3.92
C ALA A 42 -10.35 -1.10 4.25
N GLY A 43 -9.82 -1.04 5.47
CA GLY A 43 -8.82 -0.04 5.87
C GLY A 43 -7.52 -0.13 5.08
N ALA A 44 -7.05 -1.36 4.82
CA ALA A 44 -5.88 -1.62 4.00
C ALA A 44 -6.07 -1.16 2.56
N LEU A 45 -7.25 -1.39 1.98
CA LEU A 45 -7.62 -0.90 0.65
C LEU A 45 -7.61 0.64 0.60
N ALA A 46 -8.23 1.29 1.58
CA ALA A 46 -8.23 2.75 1.66
C ALA A 46 -6.79 3.30 1.76
N ALA A 47 -5.95 2.71 2.61
CA ALA A 47 -4.54 3.09 2.73
C ALA A 47 -3.78 2.89 1.41
N ALA A 48 -4.01 1.78 0.69
CA ALA A 48 -3.38 1.53 -0.60
C ALA A 48 -3.81 2.56 -1.66
N LEU A 49 -5.09 2.97 -1.68
CA LEU A 49 -5.57 4.01 -2.59
C LEU A 49 -4.92 5.37 -2.30
N VAL A 50 -4.78 5.74 -1.02
CA VAL A 50 -4.08 6.96 -0.62
C VAL A 50 -2.60 6.91 -0.99
N ALA A 51 -1.94 5.75 -0.81
CA ALA A 51 -0.56 5.56 -1.22
C ALA A 51 -0.37 5.79 -2.73
N VAL A 52 -1.25 5.21 -3.55
CA VAL A 52 -1.24 5.37 -5.00
C VAL A 52 -1.50 6.83 -5.40
N HIS A 53 -2.44 7.50 -4.72
CA HIS A 53 -2.72 8.93 -4.96
C HIS A 53 -1.47 9.80 -4.77
N PHE A 54 -0.77 9.65 -3.64
CA PHE A 54 0.48 10.38 -3.39
C PHE A 54 1.59 9.99 -4.38
N ALA A 55 1.70 8.71 -4.76
CA ALA A 55 2.70 8.26 -5.73
C ALA A 55 2.50 8.89 -7.12
N PHE A 56 1.26 9.06 -7.58
CA PHE A 56 0.97 9.80 -8.82
C PHE A 56 1.30 11.29 -8.70
N GLY A 57 1.22 11.87 -7.51
CA GLY A 57 1.69 13.23 -7.23
C GLY A 57 3.20 13.41 -7.45
N ALA A 58 4.00 12.38 -7.20
CA ALA A 58 5.44 12.39 -7.48
C ALA A 58 5.78 12.10 -8.96
N GLY A 59 4.92 11.37 -9.67
CA GLY A 59 5.03 11.16 -11.11
C GLY A 59 4.31 9.90 -11.61
N PRO A 60 4.05 9.81 -12.93
CA PRO A 60 3.25 8.73 -13.50
C PRO A 60 3.90 7.35 -13.35
N ILE A 61 5.23 7.27 -13.51
CA ILE A 61 5.96 6.01 -13.35
C ILE A 61 5.86 5.50 -11.90
N ALA A 62 6.03 6.40 -10.92
CA ALA A 62 5.91 6.05 -9.51
C ALA A 62 4.50 5.55 -9.17
N GLY A 63 3.46 6.23 -9.65
CA GLY A 63 2.07 5.80 -9.49
C GLY A 63 1.82 4.37 -9.98
N TRP A 64 2.23 4.05 -11.21
CA TRP A 64 2.08 2.70 -11.76
C TRP A 64 2.88 1.64 -11.00
N LEU A 65 4.09 1.98 -10.52
CA LEU A 65 4.87 1.08 -9.66
C LEU A 65 4.13 0.77 -8.35
N PHE A 66 3.53 1.77 -7.70
CA PHE A 66 2.76 1.56 -6.47
C PHE A 66 1.51 0.72 -6.71
N VAL A 67 0.83 0.88 -7.85
CA VAL A 67 -0.29 0.01 -8.26
C VAL A 67 0.18 -1.43 -8.40
N LEU A 68 1.29 -1.67 -9.09
CA LEU A 68 1.83 -3.02 -9.27
C LEU A 68 2.26 -3.64 -7.94
N VAL A 69 2.99 -2.90 -7.11
CA VAL A 69 3.48 -3.37 -5.81
C VAL A 69 2.33 -3.69 -4.86
N SER A 70 1.32 -2.82 -4.78
CA SER A 70 0.14 -3.05 -3.93
C SER A 70 -0.67 -4.27 -4.38
N ALA A 71 -0.85 -4.46 -5.69
CA ALA A 71 -1.52 -5.64 -6.24
C ALA A 71 -0.75 -6.93 -5.93
N VAL A 72 0.57 -6.94 -6.15
CA VAL A 72 1.44 -8.09 -5.84
C VAL A 72 1.42 -8.40 -4.36
N ALA A 73 1.57 -7.39 -3.49
CA ALA A 73 1.52 -7.54 -2.04
C ALA A 73 0.19 -8.17 -1.60
N THR A 74 -0.94 -7.68 -2.13
CA THR A 74 -2.27 -8.20 -1.83
C THR A 74 -2.39 -9.69 -2.17
N VAL A 75 -1.97 -10.08 -3.38
CA VAL A 75 -2.02 -11.49 -3.82
C VAL A 75 -1.13 -12.37 -2.94
N VAL A 76 0.09 -11.93 -2.63
CA VAL A 76 1.03 -12.68 -1.80
C VAL A 76 0.48 -12.88 -0.39
N ILE A 77 -0.01 -11.81 0.24
CA ILE A 77 -0.55 -11.84 1.60
C ILE A 77 -1.82 -12.70 1.65
N MET A 78 -2.73 -12.55 0.69
CA MET A 78 -3.96 -13.35 0.63
C MET A 78 -3.64 -14.85 0.45
N ARG A 79 -2.70 -15.19 -0.44
CA ARG A 79 -2.28 -16.59 -0.63
C ARG A 79 -1.61 -17.16 0.62
N TRP A 80 -0.80 -16.37 1.31
CA TRP A 80 -0.17 -16.77 2.57
C TRP A 80 -1.21 -16.96 3.69
N GLY A 81 -2.14 -16.02 3.84
CA GLY A 81 -3.21 -16.06 4.83
C GLY A 81 -4.14 -17.26 4.65
N ILE A 82 -4.58 -17.54 3.42
CA ILE A 82 -5.39 -18.73 3.11
C ILE A 82 -4.63 -20.02 3.43
N ARG A 83 -3.34 -20.10 3.07
CA ARG A 83 -2.50 -21.27 3.39
C ARG A 83 -2.34 -21.47 4.89
N ARG A 84 -2.25 -20.39 5.67
CA ARG A 84 -2.18 -20.43 7.13
C ARG A 84 -3.48 -20.98 7.71
N ILE A 85 -4.63 -20.45 7.31
CA ILE A 85 -5.95 -20.90 7.78
C ILE A 85 -6.18 -22.38 7.48
N ARG A 86 -5.79 -22.87 6.30
CA ARG A 86 -5.94 -24.30 5.94
C ARG A 86 -5.05 -25.26 6.74
N ARG A 87 -4.05 -24.76 7.47
CA ARG A 87 -3.14 -25.57 8.30
C ARG A 87 -3.49 -25.51 9.79
N SER A 88 -4.41 -24.63 10.18
CA SER A 88 -4.95 -24.52 11.55
C SER A 88 -6.21 -25.36 11.67
#